data_AF-A0A8J4BMF9-F1
#
_entry.id   AF-A0A8J4BMF9-F1
#
_cell.length_a   1.000
_cell.length_b   1.000
_cell.length_c   1.000
_cell.angle_alpha   90.00
_cell.angle_beta   90.00
_cell.angle_gamma   90.00
#
_symmetry.space_group_name_H-M   'P 1'
#
loop_
_entity.id
_entity.type
_entity.pdbx_description
1 polymer ?
#
loop_
_entity_poly.entity_id
_entity_poly.type
_entity_poly.pdbx_seq_one_letter_code
_entity_poly.pdbx_strand_id
1 'polypeptide(L)'
;MGQEHLPSVDLDFVKHAEDEYHSIFNTGKSEEVDAARFRLVWALVHSTHRGHQSRGLELCRAKLREQAKDKEYRYFAAVACYNMGQYIDARRELSSLLQEHPGFRQAEFLRGLAEDAIVREGLMGVGIGAALAGVALAVFLGSGRKR
;
A
#
# COMPACT_ATOMS: atom_id res chain seq x y z
N MET A 1 2.85 14.90 -17.32
CA MET A 1 2.16 14.68 -16.03
C MET A 1 3.17 13.97 -15.13
N GLY A 2 3.38 14.44 -13.91
CA GLY A 2 4.32 13.76 -13.01
C GLY A 2 3.82 12.35 -12.71
N GLN A 3 4.70 11.35 -12.72
CA GLN A 3 4.35 10.04 -12.18
C GLN A 3 4.26 10.21 -10.66
N GLU A 4 3.03 10.22 -10.14
CA GLU A 4 2.83 10.07 -8.70
C GLU A 4 3.48 8.75 -8.29
N HIS A 5 4.37 8.81 -7.30
CA HIS A 5 5.04 7.65 -6.73
C HIS A 5 4.81 7.66 -5.23
N LEU A 6 4.87 6.48 -4.61
CA LEU A 6 4.84 6.38 -3.16
C LEU A 6 6.07 7.11 -2.60
N PRO A 7 5.94 7.96 -1.56
CA PRO A 7 7.10 8.64 -1.01
C PRO A 7 8.05 7.63 -0.38
N SER A 8 9.34 7.96 -0.38
CA SER A 8 10.39 7.18 0.27
C SER A 8 11.21 8.10 1.16
N VAL A 9 11.65 7.60 2.31
CA VAL A 9 12.55 8.33 3.23
C VAL A 9 13.89 7.63 3.39
N ASP A 10 14.92 8.42 3.66
CA ASP A 10 16.25 7.93 4.00
C ASP A 10 16.36 7.50 5.48
N LEU A 11 17.54 7.00 5.85
CA LEU A 11 17.85 6.55 7.21
C LEU A 11 17.93 7.69 8.22
N ASP A 12 18.39 8.87 7.81
CA ASP A 12 18.58 10.01 8.70
C ASP A 12 17.24 10.60 9.14
N PHE A 13 16.25 10.64 8.23
CA PHE A 13 14.88 11.01 8.55
C PHE A 13 14.21 10.03 9.52
N VAL A 14 14.38 8.71 9.32
CA VAL A 14 13.87 7.70 10.26
C VAL A 14 14.50 7.89 11.64
N LYS A 15 15.83 8.01 11.69
CA LYS A 15 16.56 8.22 12.94
C LYS A 15 16.09 9.49 13.67
N HIS A 16 15.89 10.59 12.95
CA HIS A 16 15.39 11.84 13.56
C HIS A 16 14.00 11.65 14.19
N ALA A 17 13.10 10.93 13.51
CA ALA A 17 11.77 10.62 14.06
C ALA A 17 11.82 9.64 15.26
N GLU A 18 12.81 8.73 15.30
CA GLU A 18 13.07 7.89 16.47
C GLU A 18 13.58 8.69 17.66
N ASP A 19 14.59 9.54 17.45
CA ASP A 19 15.17 10.41 18.47
C ASP A 19 14.11 11.38 19.04
N GLU A 20 13.27 11.97 18.18
CA GLU A 20 12.11 12.78 18.60
C GLU A 20 11.19 11.97 19.51
N TYR A 21 10.69 10.82 19.03
CA TYR A 21 9.74 9.99 19.79
C TYR A 21 10.31 9.54 21.14
N HIS A 22 11.57 9.07 21.17
CA HIS A 22 12.21 8.64 22.42
C HIS A 22 12.40 9.79 23.42
N SER A 23 12.69 11.01 22.93
CA SER A 23 12.93 12.16 23.81
C SER A 23 11.67 12.60 24.58
N ILE A 24 10.47 12.40 23.99
CA ILE A 24 9.19 12.84 24.58
C ILE A 24 8.33 11.70 25.13
N PHE A 25 8.60 10.42 24.81
CA PHE A 25 7.71 9.30 25.13
C PHE A 25 7.30 9.19 26.62
N ASN A 26 8.21 9.54 27.54
CA ASN A 26 7.98 9.47 29.00
C ASN A 26 7.73 10.85 29.65
N THR A 27 7.82 11.95 28.90
CA THR A 27 7.94 13.32 29.43
C THR A 27 6.97 14.31 28.80
N GLY A 28 6.55 14.09 27.55
CA GLY A 28 5.60 14.91 26.81
C GLY A 28 4.14 14.61 27.17
N LYS A 29 3.24 15.46 26.68
CA LYS A 29 1.79 15.23 26.81
C LYS A 29 1.35 14.11 25.86
N SER A 30 0.24 13.42 26.18
CA SER A 30 -0.27 12.31 25.36
C SER A 30 -0.43 12.67 23.87
N GLU A 31 -0.96 13.85 23.57
CA GLU A 31 -1.13 14.34 22.19
C GLU A 31 0.19 14.57 21.45
N GLU A 32 1.22 15.07 22.16
CA GLU A 32 2.56 15.30 21.62
C GLU A 32 3.24 13.96 21.30
N VAL A 33 3.14 12.99 22.21
CA VAL A 33 3.65 11.63 22.05
C VAL A 33 2.93 10.88 20.93
N ASP A 34 1.62 11.02 20.80
CA ASP A 34 0.84 10.41 19.71
C ASP A 34 1.21 11.02 18.36
N ALA A 35 1.41 12.34 18.28
CA ALA A 35 1.85 13.02 17.06
C ALA A 35 3.27 12.60 16.64
N ALA A 36 4.21 12.44 17.58
CA ALA A 36 5.54 11.91 17.28
C ALA A 36 5.48 10.42 16.88
N ARG A 37 4.62 9.61 17.51
CA ARG A 37 4.40 8.21 17.10
C ARG A 37 3.87 8.13 15.67
N PHE A 38 2.97 9.02 15.28
CA PHE A 38 2.46 9.12 13.92
C PHE A 38 3.57 9.44 12.92
N ARG A 39 4.42 10.44 13.20
CA ARG A 39 5.60 10.77 12.37
C ARG A 39 6.58 9.59 12.25
N LEU A 40 6.91 8.95 13.37
CA LEU A 40 7.78 7.77 13.41
C LEU A 40 7.20 6.62 12.57
N VAL A 41 5.92 6.30 12.73
CA VAL A 41 5.28 5.23 11.94
C VAL A 41 5.28 5.59 10.45
N TRP A 42 4.96 6.83 10.08
CA TRP A 42 5.04 7.28 8.69
C TRP A 42 6.46 7.12 8.12
N ALA A 43 7.50 7.51 8.86
CA ALA A 43 8.90 7.34 8.45
C ALA A 43 9.26 5.86 8.28
N LEU A 44 8.90 5.01 9.25
CA LEU A 44 9.21 3.58 9.24
C LEU A 44 8.60 2.84 8.03
N VAL A 45 7.33 3.13 7.68
CA VAL A 45 6.65 2.42 6.58
C VAL A 45 7.10 2.89 5.18
N HIS A 46 7.60 4.13 5.05
CA HIS A 46 8.16 4.66 3.80
C HIS A 46 9.69 4.51 3.70
N SER A 47 10.34 3.89 4.68
CA SER A 47 11.77 3.60 4.63
C SER A 47 12.08 2.51 3.60
N THR A 48 13.24 2.59 2.95
CA THR A 48 13.77 1.54 2.07
C THR A 48 14.19 0.26 2.81
N HIS A 49 14.35 0.33 4.14
CA HIS A 49 14.79 -0.81 4.96
C HIS A 49 13.61 -1.69 5.41
N ARG A 50 13.63 -2.97 5.00
CA ARG A 50 12.60 -3.97 5.35
C ARG A 50 12.36 -4.11 6.87
N GLY A 51 13.40 -3.94 7.69
CA GLY A 51 13.26 -3.95 9.16
C GLY A 51 12.40 -2.79 9.68
N HIS A 52 12.56 -1.60 9.11
CA HIS A 52 11.75 -0.43 9.44
C HIS A 52 10.30 -0.63 9.02
N GLN A 53 10.07 -1.11 7.78
CA GLN A 53 8.72 -1.41 7.27
C GLN A 53 7.98 -2.41 8.17
N SER A 54 8.66 -3.48 8.60
CA SER A 54 8.10 -4.49 9.51
C SER A 54 7.73 -3.90 10.87
N ARG A 55 8.59 -3.07 11.47
CA ARG A 55 8.31 -2.38 12.75
C ARG A 55 7.19 -1.35 12.61
N GLY A 56 7.14 -0.62 11.50
CA GLY A 56 6.06 0.30 11.19
C GLY A 56 4.71 -0.41 11.11
N LEU A 57 4.65 -1.57 10.44
CA LEU A 57 3.46 -2.43 10.40
C LEU A 57 3.05 -2.95 11.78
N GLU A 58 4.01 -3.35 12.62
CA GLU A 58 3.73 -3.78 13.99
C GLU A 58 3.11 -2.65 14.83
N LEU A 59 3.66 -1.44 14.77
CA LEU A 59 3.13 -0.26 15.44
C LEU A 59 1.73 0.12 14.92
N CYS A 60 1.48 0.02 13.61
CA CYS A 60 0.14 0.19 13.04
C CYS A 60 -0.84 -0.84 13.62
N ARG A 61 -0.46 -2.12 13.63
CA ARG A 61 -1.29 -3.20 14.19
C ARG A 61 -1.50 -3.06 15.69
N ALA A 62 -0.57 -2.46 16.43
CA ALA A 62 -0.78 -2.12 17.85
C ALA A 62 -1.86 -1.05 18.00
N LYS A 63 -1.73 0.08 17.30
CA LYS A 63 -2.71 1.17 17.33
C LYS A 63 -4.11 0.72 16.87
N LEU A 64 -4.20 -0.12 15.84
CA LEU A 64 -5.46 -0.64 15.33
C LEU A 64 -6.15 -1.66 16.25
N ARG A 65 -5.47 -2.22 17.27
CA ARG A 65 -6.17 -2.98 18.33
C ARG A 65 -6.96 -2.07 19.28
N GLU A 66 -6.52 -0.83 19.44
CA GLU A 66 -7.20 0.19 20.25
C GLU A 66 -8.27 0.94 19.42
N GLN A 67 -7.93 1.27 18.17
CA GLN A 67 -8.74 2.13 17.30
C GLN A 67 -8.84 1.52 15.89
N ALA A 68 -9.56 0.40 15.77
CA ALA A 68 -9.64 -0.41 14.54
C ALA A 68 -10.15 0.33 13.28
N LYS A 69 -10.86 1.46 13.44
CA LYS A 69 -11.36 2.30 12.33
C LYS A 69 -10.46 3.49 12.00
N ASP A 70 -9.24 3.54 12.53
CA ASP A 70 -8.28 4.59 12.18
C ASP A 70 -7.79 4.43 10.73
N LYS A 71 -8.37 5.24 9.84
CA LYS A 71 -8.10 5.22 8.39
C LYS A 71 -6.63 5.45 8.05
N GLU A 72 -5.90 6.24 8.84
CA GLU A 72 -4.52 6.65 8.56
C GLU A 72 -3.55 5.52 8.94
N TYR A 73 -3.75 4.90 10.10
CA TYR A 73 -2.99 3.71 10.49
C TYR A 73 -3.32 2.48 9.64
N ARG A 74 -4.55 2.33 9.12
CA ARG A 74 -4.88 1.31 8.11
C ARG A 74 -4.16 1.55 6.79
N TYR A 75 -4.10 2.80 6.33
CA TYR A 75 -3.32 3.17 5.14
C TYR A 75 -1.82 2.90 5.34
N PHE A 76 -1.22 3.27 6.49
CA PHE A 76 0.18 2.98 6.79
C PHE A 76 0.49 1.47 6.89
N ALA A 77 -0.43 0.67 7.43
CA ALA A 77 -0.31 -0.78 7.40
C ALA A 77 -0.26 -1.32 5.96
N ALA A 78 -1.12 -0.81 5.06
CA ALA A 78 -1.11 -1.18 3.66
C ALA A 78 0.16 -0.72 2.91
N VAL A 79 0.68 0.47 3.21
CA VAL A 79 1.99 0.97 2.72
C VAL A 79 3.11 0.00 3.09
N ALA A 80 3.17 -0.41 4.36
CA ALA A 80 4.18 -1.35 4.84
C ALA A 80 4.08 -2.71 4.15
N CYS A 81 2.86 -3.25 4.00
CA CYS A 81 2.62 -4.48 3.23
C CYS A 81 3.10 -4.34 1.78
N TYR A 82 2.72 -3.25 1.09
CA TYR A 82 3.14 -2.99 -0.29
C TYR A 82 4.67 -2.92 -0.43
N ASN A 83 5.34 -2.14 0.42
CA ASN A 83 6.80 -1.99 0.38
C ASN A 83 7.56 -3.28 0.73
N MET A 84 6.93 -4.21 1.46
CA MET A 84 7.45 -5.56 1.73
C MET A 84 7.09 -6.61 0.66
N GLY A 85 6.44 -6.22 -0.44
CA GLY A 85 6.00 -7.12 -1.52
C GLY A 85 4.71 -7.89 -1.23
N GLN A 86 3.99 -7.57 -0.16
CA GLN A 86 2.74 -8.24 0.24
C GLN A 86 1.53 -7.59 -0.47
N TYR A 87 1.58 -7.52 -1.80
CA TYR A 87 0.64 -6.73 -2.61
C TYR A 87 -0.82 -7.20 -2.49
N ILE A 88 -1.05 -8.51 -2.33
CA ILE A 88 -2.39 -9.09 -2.14
C ILE A 88 -3.02 -8.59 -0.84
N ASP A 89 -2.25 -8.58 0.26
CA ASP A 89 -2.70 -8.10 1.56
C ASP A 89 -2.91 -6.59 1.56
N ALA A 90 -1.98 -5.83 0.94
CA ALA A 90 -2.14 -4.39 0.75
C ALA A 90 -3.43 -4.06 -0.02
N ARG A 91 -3.67 -4.69 -1.19
CA ARG A 91 -4.88 -4.49 -2.00
C ARG A 91 -6.15 -4.84 -1.22
N ARG A 92 -6.15 -5.93 -0.45
CA ARG A 92 -7.29 -6.35 0.39
C ARG A 92 -7.61 -5.31 1.46
N GLU A 93 -6.60 -4.84 2.20
CA GLU A 93 -6.77 -3.83 3.25
C GLU A 93 -7.29 -2.51 2.66
N LEU A 94 -6.69 -2.05 1.56
CA LEU A 94 -7.11 -0.84 0.85
C LEU A 94 -8.53 -0.93 0.29
N SER A 95 -8.93 -2.11 -0.19
CA SER A 95 -10.30 -2.33 -0.67
C SER A 95 -11.33 -2.23 0.46
N SER A 96 -11.03 -2.75 1.65
CA SER A 96 -11.88 -2.57 2.83
C SER A 96 -11.86 -1.13 3.34
N LEU A 97 -10.70 -0.48 3.38
CA LEU A 97 -10.55 0.92 3.78
C LEU A 97 -11.40 1.86 2.91
N LEU A 98 -11.43 1.63 1.59
CA LEU A 98 -12.19 2.44 0.63
C LEU A 98 -13.70 2.16 0.63
N GLN A 99 -14.16 1.04 1.22
CA GLN A 99 -15.59 0.83 1.48
C GLN A 99 -16.09 1.71 2.63
N GLU A 100 -15.25 1.96 3.65
CA GLU A 100 -15.58 2.82 4.79
C GLU A 100 -15.27 4.31 4.54
N HIS A 101 -14.23 4.61 3.75
CA HIS A 101 -13.76 5.96 3.45
C HIS A 101 -13.64 6.19 1.93
N PRO A 102 -14.75 6.24 1.19
CA PRO A 102 -14.74 6.55 -0.24
C PRO A 102 -14.13 7.94 -0.50
N GLY A 103 -13.30 8.06 -1.54
CA GLY A 103 -12.57 9.29 -1.87
C GLY A 103 -11.28 9.52 -1.09
N PHE A 104 -10.79 8.54 -0.33
CA PHE A 104 -9.46 8.61 0.27
C PHE A 104 -8.36 8.37 -0.80
N ARG A 105 -8.07 9.42 -1.57
CA ARG A 105 -7.19 9.38 -2.77
C ARG A 105 -5.85 8.65 -2.58
N GLN A 106 -5.20 8.77 -1.42
CA GLN A 106 -3.95 8.07 -1.12
C GLN A 106 -4.13 6.54 -1.16
N ALA A 107 -5.24 6.04 -0.61
CA ALA A 107 -5.57 4.62 -0.64
C ALA A 107 -6.03 4.15 -2.03
N GLU A 108 -6.73 5.00 -2.79
CA GLU A 108 -7.11 4.71 -4.19
C GLU A 108 -5.87 4.55 -5.07
N PHE A 109 -4.92 5.49 -4.96
CA PHE A 109 -3.65 5.46 -5.65
C PHE A 109 -2.80 4.23 -5.30
N LEU A 110 -2.60 3.96 -4.00
CA LEU A 110 -1.83 2.79 -3.55
C LEU A 110 -2.48 1.46 -3.95
N ARG A 111 -3.82 1.40 -4.03
CA ARG A 111 -4.51 0.19 -4.50
C ARG A 111 -4.20 -0.09 -5.97
N GLY A 112 -4.18 0.94 -6.81
CA GLY A 112 -3.75 0.83 -8.22
C GLY A 112 -2.32 0.32 -8.34
N LEU A 113 -1.37 0.88 -7.58
CA LEU A 113 0.01 0.38 -7.55
C LEU A 113 0.10 -1.11 -7.13
N ALA A 114 -0.69 -1.52 -6.14
CA ALA A 114 -0.74 -2.92 -5.70
C ALA A 114 -1.33 -3.84 -6.77
N GLU A 115 -2.38 -3.41 -7.47
CA GLU A 115 -3.01 -4.14 -8.58
C GLU A 115 -2.04 -4.33 -9.75
N ASP A 116 -1.34 -3.27 -10.16
CA ASP A 116 -0.28 -3.32 -11.20
C ASP A 116 0.87 -4.25 -10.80
N ALA A 117 1.27 -4.24 -9.53
CA ALA A 117 2.32 -5.12 -9.01
C ALA A 117 1.90 -6.60 -9.06
N ILE A 118 0.68 -6.92 -8.64
CA ILE A 118 0.11 -8.28 -8.70
C ILE A 118 0.08 -8.80 -10.15
N VAL A 119 -0.37 -7.97 -11.09
CA VAL A 119 -0.40 -8.35 -12.52
C VAL A 119 1.02 -8.60 -13.04
N ARG A 120 1.98 -7.73 -12.72
CA ARG A 120 3.38 -7.87 -13.12
C ARG A 120 4.03 -9.16 -12.59
N GLU A 121 3.81 -9.52 -11.33
CA GLU A 121 4.32 -10.78 -10.77
C GLU A 121 3.64 -12.01 -11.38
N GLY A 122 2.32 -11.95 -11.59
CA GLY A 122 1.58 -13.01 -12.28
C GLY A 122 2.09 -13.26 -13.70
N LEU A 123 2.37 -12.20 -14.47
CA LEU A 123 2.92 -12.31 -15.82
C LEU A 123 4.32 -12.94 -15.85
N MET A 124 5.18 -12.64 -14.87
CA MET A 124 6.49 -13.30 -14.74
C MET A 124 6.37 -14.80 -14.44
N GLY A 125 5.37 -15.21 -13.65
CA GLY A 125 5.17 -16.61 -13.27
C GLY A 125 4.66 -17.54 -14.39
N VAL A 126 3.93 -17.00 -15.39
CA VAL A 126 3.33 -17.82 -16.47
C VAL A 126 4.22 -17.88 -17.73
N GLY A 127 5.32 -17.13 -17.79
CA GLY A 127 6.25 -17.16 -18.94
C GLY A 127 5.63 -16.67 -20.26
N ILE A 128 4.52 -15.93 -20.19
CA ILE A 128 3.84 -15.40 -21.38
C ILE A 128 4.59 -14.17 -21.87
N GLY A 129 5.47 -14.38 -22.85
CA GLY A 129 5.84 -13.32 -23.78
C GLY A 129 4.55 -12.77 -24.40
N ALA A 130 4.29 -11.46 -24.21
CA ALA A 130 3.00 -10.86 -24.49
C ALA A 130 2.60 -10.99 -25.98
N ALA A 131 1.64 -11.86 -26.28
CA ALA A 131 1.17 -12.14 -27.63
C ALA A 131 -0.34 -12.43 -27.71
N LEU A 132 -1.17 -11.60 -27.08
CA LEU A 132 -2.64 -11.62 -27.27
C LEU A 132 -3.23 -10.21 -27.34
N ALA A 133 -2.94 -9.50 -28.44
CA ALA A 133 -3.78 -8.40 -28.91
C ALA A 133 -4.49 -8.87 -30.19
N GLY A 134 -5.81 -9.05 -30.12
CA GLY A 134 -6.65 -9.24 -31.31
C GLY A 134 -7.13 -10.66 -31.60
N VAL A 135 -8.15 -11.11 -30.88
CA VAL A 135 -9.26 -11.86 -31.52
C VAL A 135 -10.55 -11.14 -31.14
N ALA A 136 -10.95 -10.16 -31.96
CA ALA A 136 -12.28 -9.60 -31.89
C ALA A 136 -13.30 -10.66 -32.35
N LEU A 137 -14.40 -10.78 -31.61
CA LEU A 137 -15.46 -11.76 -31.86
C LEU A 137 -16.26 -11.39 -33.14
N ALA A 138 -15.75 -11.77 -34.31
CA ALA A 138 -16.40 -11.55 -35.60
C ALA A 138 -17.49 -12.60 -35.88
N VAL A 139 -18.68 -12.40 -35.28
CA VAL A 139 -19.91 -13.11 -35.67
C VAL A 139 -20.44 -12.53 -36.99
N PHE A 140 -20.04 -13.11 -38.13
CA PHE A 140 -20.64 -13.05 -39.49
C PHE A 140 -19.78 -13.93 -40.42
N LEU A 141 -20.26 -14.71 -41.40
CA LEU A 141 -21.60 -15.11 -41.87
C LEU A 141 -21.70 -16.67 -41.81
N GLY A 142 -22.77 -17.41 -42.14
CA GLY A 142 -24.00 -17.12 -42.89
C GLY A 142 -24.01 -17.75 -44.29
N SER A 143 -24.12 -19.09 -44.37
CA SER A 143 -24.46 -19.91 -45.57
C SER A 143 -24.63 -21.38 -45.15
N GLY A 144 -25.50 -22.21 -45.75
CA GLY A 144 -26.31 -21.92 -46.93
C GLY A 144 -26.97 -23.12 -47.65
N ARG A 145 -27.03 -24.33 -47.08
CA ARG A 145 -27.94 -25.46 -47.42
C ARG A 145 -27.97 -26.01 -48.88
N LYS A 146 -27.82 -27.36 -48.98
CA LYS A 146 -28.10 -28.24 -50.14
C LYS A 146 -27.14 -28.05 -51.34
N ARG A 147 -26.86 -29.07 -52.15
CA ARG A 147 -27.52 -30.38 -52.29
C ARG A 147 -26.49 -31.48 -52.54
#